data_AF-A0A925QMS7-F1
#
_entry.id   AF-A0A925QMS7-F1
#
_cell.length_a   1.000
_cell.length_b   1.000
_cell.length_c   1.000
_cell.angle_alpha   90.00
_cell.angle_beta   90.00
_cell.angle_gamma   90.00
#
_symmetry.space_group_name_H-M   'P 1'
#
loop_
_entity.id
_entity.type
_entity.pdbx_description
1 polymer ?
#
loop_
_entity_poly.entity_id
_entity_poly.type
_entity_poly.pdbx_seq_one_letter_code
_entity_poly.pdbx_strand_id
1 'polypeptide(L)'
;MATEASPVALARQGVRRSLKRFSRRPPHDLGLLAADAGALEPPIRSVLFGLARFEQHGRSLAQTHEVVAGPAFTAGGFTQGLFFPRLSDNIRVLRRACALLDRQARDGQHLGPAAHWLLDNAALIAEQSSAIREGL
;
A
#
# COMPACT_ATOMS: atom_id res chain seq x y z
N MET A 1 8.89 -33.88 -22.32
CA MET A 1 8.31 -32.65 -22.89
C MET A 1 8.03 -31.71 -21.74
N ALA A 2 8.55 -30.50 -21.82
CA ALA A 2 8.71 -29.57 -20.71
C ALA A 2 7.36 -29.03 -20.20
N THR A 3 7.12 -29.15 -18.90
CA THR A 3 6.08 -28.40 -18.20
C THR A 3 6.68 -27.06 -17.81
N GLU A 4 6.29 -26.00 -18.53
CA GLU A 4 6.67 -24.62 -18.21
C GLU A 4 6.25 -24.28 -16.77
N ALA A 5 7.23 -23.90 -15.96
CA ALA A 5 7.01 -23.40 -14.61
C ALA A 5 6.34 -22.03 -14.67
N SER A 6 5.16 -21.92 -14.06
CA SER A 6 4.38 -20.68 -13.97
C SER A 6 5.18 -19.56 -13.26
N PRO A 7 5.25 -18.34 -13.83
CA PRO A 7 6.10 -17.23 -13.34
C PRO A 7 5.69 -16.66 -11.96
N VAL A 8 4.57 -17.11 -11.40
CA VAL A 8 4.04 -16.66 -10.10
C VAL A 8 4.71 -17.35 -8.90
N ALA A 9 5.46 -18.44 -9.14
CA ALA A 9 6.10 -19.22 -8.07
C ALA A 9 7.37 -18.57 -7.49
N LEU A 10 8.04 -17.66 -8.22
CA LEU A 10 9.33 -17.11 -7.81
C LEU A 10 9.23 -15.91 -6.86
N ALA A 11 8.06 -15.26 -6.75
CA ALA A 11 7.87 -14.10 -5.89
C ALA A 11 7.66 -14.44 -4.39
N ARG A 12 7.66 -15.74 -4.03
CA ARG A 12 7.31 -16.21 -2.68
C ARG A 12 8.50 -16.60 -1.80
N GLN A 13 9.72 -16.52 -2.29
CA GLN A 13 10.93 -16.93 -1.56
C GLN A 13 11.74 -15.73 -1.04
N GLY A 14 11.18 -14.96 -0.10
CA GLY A 14 11.92 -13.82 0.48
C GLY A 14 11.49 -13.30 1.84
N VAL A 15 10.33 -13.68 2.38
CA VAL A 15 9.77 -13.05 3.60
C VAL A 15 10.10 -13.84 4.89
N ARG A 16 11.27 -14.48 4.96
CA ARG A 16 11.68 -15.23 6.17
C ARG A 16 13.14 -15.01 6.58
N ARG A 17 13.58 -13.77 6.75
CA ARG A 17 14.76 -13.49 7.60
C ARG A 17 14.57 -12.22 8.44
N SER A 18 14.38 -12.47 9.74
CA SER A 18 14.77 -11.62 10.88
C SER A 18 14.08 -10.26 11.06
N LEU A 19 12.89 -10.27 11.67
CA LEU A 19 12.30 -9.11 12.37
C LEU A 19 12.93 -8.91 13.77
N LYS A 20 14.26 -9.05 13.91
CA LYS A 20 14.94 -8.78 15.19
C LYS A 20 15.81 -7.53 15.04
N ARG A 21 15.40 -6.48 15.79
CA ARG A 21 15.98 -5.14 15.94
C ARG A 21 15.44 -4.07 14.99
N PHE A 22 14.17 -3.69 15.20
CA PHE A 22 13.76 -2.31 14.96
C PHE A 22 14.44 -1.42 16.01
N SER A 23 15.66 -0.97 15.70
CA SER A 23 16.29 0.08 16.52
C SER A 23 15.55 1.39 16.25
N ARG A 24 15.04 2.03 17.30
CA ARG A 24 14.53 3.41 17.25
C ARG A 24 15.69 4.32 16.82
N ARG A 25 15.64 4.88 15.61
CA ARG A 25 16.53 5.95 15.16
C ARG A 25 15.72 7.26 15.05
N PRO A 26 16.01 8.32 15.84
CA PRO A 26 15.45 9.66 15.66
C PRO A 26 16.31 10.46 14.64
N PRO A 27 15.87 11.64 14.15
CA PRO A 27 15.43 11.74 12.76
C PRO A 27 16.40 12.55 11.87
N HIS A 28 16.74 11.97 10.73
CA HIS A 28 17.02 12.72 9.51
C HIS A 28 16.02 12.07 8.54
N ASP A 29 14.85 12.62 8.23
CA ASP A 29 14.42 13.98 7.98
C ASP A 29 12.93 14.04 8.41
N LEU A 30 12.61 14.88 9.41
CA LEU A 30 11.24 15.05 9.93
C LEU A 30 10.29 15.60 8.87
N GLY A 31 10.76 16.00 7.68
CA GLY A 31 9.93 16.53 6.61
C GLY A 31 8.79 15.60 6.18
N LEU A 32 8.95 14.28 6.34
CA LEU A 32 7.87 13.32 6.04
C LEU A 32 6.80 13.24 7.15
N LEU A 33 7.20 13.51 8.39
CA LEU A 33 6.39 13.46 9.62
C LEU A 33 6.13 14.88 10.16
N ALA A 34 6.26 15.90 9.31
CA ALA A 34 6.18 17.28 9.71
C ALA A 34 4.82 17.54 10.38
N ALA A 35 4.82 18.40 11.41
CA ALA A 35 3.66 18.61 12.29
C ALA A 35 2.41 19.13 11.55
N ASP A 36 2.57 19.61 10.32
CA ASP A 36 1.50 20.04 9.41
C ASP A 36 0.82 18.88 8.66
N ALA A 37 1.38 17.66 8.70
CA ALA A 37 0.84 16.47 8.03
C ALA A 37 -0.41 15.88 8.72
N GLY A 38 -0.88 16.50 9.80
CA GLY A 38 -2.02 16.03 10.58
C GLY A 38 -1.67 14.91 11.56
N ALA A 39 -2.67 14.44 12.31
CA ALA A 39 -2.48 13.34 13.25
C ALA A 39 -2.15 12.05 12.50
N LEU A 40 -1.20 11.26 13.01
CA LEU A 40 -0.92 9.94 12.49
C LEU A 40 -2.16 9.06 12.66
N GLU A 41 -2.73 8.64 11.53
CA GLU A 41 -3.82 7.67 11.54
C GLU A 41 -3.31 6.32 12.09
N PRO A 42 -4.16 5.58 12.82
CA PRO A 42 -3.81 4.24 13.27
C PRO A 42 -3.49 3.36 12.04
N PRO A 43 -2.49 2.45 12.14
CA PRO A 43 -2.16 1.57 11.03
C PRO A 43 -3.39 0.73 10.66
N ILE A 44 -3.70 0.68 9.37
CA ILE A 44 -4.76 -0.19 8.85
C ILE A 44 -4.35 -1.64 9.14
N ARG A 45 -5.02 -2.25 10.11
CA ARG A 45 -4.84 -3.65 10.46
C ARG A 45 -6.06 -4.45 10.03
N SER A 46 -6.10 -4.79 8.76
CA SER A 46 -7.09 -5.72 8.22
C SER A 46 -6.49 -7.12 8.10
N VAL A 47 -7.37 -8.12 8.06
CA VAL A 47 -6.96 -9.50 7.78
C VAL A 47 -6.50 -9.57 6.32
N LEU A 48 -5.25 -10.00 6.10
CA LEU A 48 -4.77 -10.32 4.75
C LEU A 48 -5.29 -11.70 4.34
N PHE A 49 -6.18 -11.71 3.35
CA PHE A 49 -6.72 -12.95 2.80
C PHE A 49 -5.81 -13.48 1.68
N GLY A 50 -5.58 -14.79 1.66
CA GLY A 50 -5.14 -15.47 0.45
C GLY A 50 -6.28 -15.50 -0.59
N LEU A 51 -5.97 -15.77 -1.86
CA LEU A 51 -6.89 -15.65 -2.99
C LEU A 51 -8.27 -16.30 -2.75
N ALA A 52 -8.31 -17.59 -2.36
CA ALA A 52 -9.56 -18.30 -2.12
C ALA A 52 -10.39 -17.70 -0.98
N ARG A 53 -9.74 -17.27 0.11
CA ARG A 53 -10.43 -16.64 1.24
C ARG A 53 -10.89 -15.23 0.89
N PHE A 54 -10.14 -14.52 0.05
CA PHE A 54 -10.52 -13.21 -0.45
C PHE A 54 -11.78 -13.29 -1.30
N GLU A 55 -11.84 -14.26 -2.22
CA GLU A 55 -13.02 -14.50 -3.06
C GLU A 55 -14.25 -14.89 -2.24
N GLN A 56 -14.09 -15.82 -1.29
CA GLN A 56 -15.16 -16.21 -0.37
C GLN A 56 -15.62 -15.03 0.49
N HIS A 57 -14.68 -14.26 1.03
CA HIS A 57 -14.99 -13.08 1.84
C HIS A 57 -15.70 -12.01 1.01
N GLY A 58 -15.27 -11.76 -0.22
CA GLY A 58 -15.91 -10.82 -1.14
C GLY A 58 -17.36 -11.19 -1.42
N ARG A 59 -17.65 -12.47 -1.69
CA ARG A 59 -19.04 -12.96 -1.83
C ARG A 59 -19.87 -12.74 -0.57
N SER A 60 -19.33 -13.13 0.60
CA SER A 60 -20.02 -12.94 1.87
C SER A 60 -20.28 -11.45 2.16
N LEU A 61 -19.31 -10.58 1.86
CA LEU A 61 -19.44 -9.15 2.05
C LEU A 61 -20.52 -8.56 1.14
N ALA A 62 -20.53 -8.96 -0.14
CA ALA A 62 -21.54 -8.51 -1.11
C ALA A 62 -22.98 -8.90 -0.69
N GLN A 63 -23.16 -10.07 -0.09
CA GLN A 63 -24.48 -10.51 0.42
C GLN A 63 -24.96 -9.69 1.62
N THR A 64 -24.05 -9.10 2.40
CA THR A 64 -24.40 -8.30 3.59
C THR A 64 -24.68 -6.83 3.27
N HIS A 65 -24.26 -6.35 2.11
CA HIS A 65 -24.39 -4.93 1.75
C HIS A 65 -25.63 -4.71 0.88
N GLU A 66 -26.51 -3.82 1.33
CA GLU A 66 -27.66 -3.38 0.55
C GLU A 66 -27.20 -2.39 -0.53
N VAL A 67 -27.53 -2.69 -1.79
CA VAL A 67 -27.20 -1.81 -2.92
C VAL A 67 -28.22 -0.67 -2.93
N VAL A 68 -27.81 0.50 -2.45
CA VAL A 68 -28.63 1.72 -2.58
C VAL A 68 -28.58 2.17 -4.03
N ALA A 69 -29.59 1.79 -4.81
CA ALA A 69 -29.82 2.33 -6.14
C ALA A 69 -30.42 3.74 -6.02
N GLY A 70 -29.62 4.76 -6.26
CA GLY A 70 -30.08 6.15 -6.27
C GLY A 70 -29.01 7.09 -6.83
N PRO A 71 -29.38 8.32 -7.22
CA PRO A 71 -28.45 9.27 -7.84
C PRO A 71 -27.25 9.62 -6.95
N ALA A 72 -27.25 9.27 -5.67
CA ALA A 72 -26.09 9.37 -4.78
C ALA A 72 -24.90 8.48 -5.19
N PHE A 73 -25.14 7.38 -5.93
CA PHE A 73 -24.08 6.50 -6.44
C PHE A 73 -23.49 7.04 -7.76
N THR A 74 -24.28 7.76 -8.56
CA THR A 74 -23.83 8.43 -9.79
C THR A 74 -23.35 9.87 -9.55
N ALA A 75 -23.73 10.48 -8.43
CA ALA A 75 -23.28 11.78 -7.96
C ALA A 75 -22.48 11.65 -6.65
N GLY A 76 -21.34 10.94 -6.71
CA GLY A 76 -20.19 11.15 -5.82
C GLY A 76 -20.35 10.94 -4.30
N GLY A 77 -21.46 10.40 -3.81
CA GLY A 77 -21.85 10.56 -2.40
C GLY A 77 -21.09 9.71 -1.37
N PHE A 78 -20.65 8.49 -1.69
CA PHE A 78 -20.07 7.58 -0.68
C PHE A 78 -18.72 7.00 -1.07
N THR A 79 -18.58 6.50 -2.30
CA THR A 79 -17.34 5.90 -2.82
C THR A 79 -16.35 6.93 -3.34
N GLN A 80 -16.80 8.04 -3.94
CA GLN A 80 -15.90 9.09 -4.41
C GLN A 80 -15.52 10.11 -3.33
N GLY A 81 -16.41 10.37 -2.36
CA GLY A 81 -16.18 11.43 -1.36
C GLY A 81 -15.02 11.18 -0.40
N LEU A 82 -14.68 9.91 -0.10
CA LEU A 82 -13.68 9.57 0.93
C LEU A 82 -12.54 8.67 0.44
N PHE A 83 -12.79 7.71 -0.45
CA PHE A 83 -11.77 6.75 -0.88
C PHE A 83 -10.69 7.37 -1.77
N PHE A 84 -11.08 7.99 -2.89
CA PHE A 84 -10.12 8.55 -3.84
C PHE A 84 -9.30 9.72 -3.29
N PRO A 85 -9.87 10.64 -2.47
CA PRO A 85 -9.07 11.64 -1.77
C PRO A 85 -8.03 10.99 -0.86
N ARG A 86 -8.43 10.06 0.01
CA ARG A 86 -7.49 9.36 0.93
C ARG A 86 -6.43 8.55 0.18
N LEU A 87 -6.81 7.85 -0.88
CA LEU A 87 -5.88 7.11 -1.74
C LEU A 87 -4.86 8.06 -2.38
N SER A 88 -5.32 9.21 -2.88
CA SER A 88 -4.43 10.20 -3.52
C SER A 88 -3.46 10.82 -2.51
N ASP A 89 -3.92 11.10 -1.29
CA ASP A 89 -3.06 11.53 -0.19
C ASP A 89 -2.02 10.48 0.19
N ASN A 90 -2.42 9.21 0.28
CA ASN A 90 -1.50 8.11 0.56
C ASN A 90 -0.42 7.99 -0.53
N ILE A 91 -0.81 8.04 -1.81
CA ILE A 91 0.13 7.99 -2.95
C ILE A 91 1.11 9.17 -2.89
N ARG A 92 0.62 10.38 -2.57
CA ARG A 92 1.47 11.57 -2.42
C ARG A 92 2.51 11.39 -1.32
N VAL A 93 2.11 10.88 -0.15
CA VAL A 93 3.03 10.60 0.96
C VAL A 93 4.04 9.52 0.60
N LEU A 94 3.60 8.42 -0.04
CA LEU A 94 4.48 7.33 -0.47
C LEU A 94 5.54 7.81 -1.49
N ARG A 95 5.13 8.61 -2.48
CA ARG A 95 6.07 9.20 -3.46
C ARG A 95 7.10 10.09 -2.79
N ARG A 96 6.67 10.93 -1.83
CA ARG A 96 7.59 11.78 -1.06
C ARG A 96 8.57 10.93 -0.26
N ALA A 97 8.10 9.82 0.33
CA ALA A 97 8.93 8.89 1.10
C ALA A 97 9.99 8.24 0.23
N CYS A 98 9.61 7.68 -0.92
CA CYS A 98 10.57 7.08 -1.85
C CYS A 98 11.63 8.10 -2.30
N ALA A 99 11.22 9.31 -2.70
CA ALA A 99 12.16 10.34 -3.14
C ALA A 99 13.18 10.75 -2.05
N LEU A 100 12.74 10.80 -0.79
CA LEU A 100 13.60 11.10 0.35
C LEU A 100 14.58 9.95 0.63
N LEU A 101 14.08 8.72 0.65
CA LEU A 101 14.91 7.52 0.87
C LEU A 101 15.92 7.32 -0.27
N ASP A 102 15.54 7.59 -1.52
CA ASP A 102 16.44 7.55 -2.67
C ASP A 102 17.56 8.60 -2.60
N ARG A 103 17.30 9.77 -2.02
CA ARG A 103 18.36 10.75 -1.74
C ARG A 103 19.29 10.25 -0.66
N GLN A 104 18.74 9.78 0.46
CA GLN A 104 19.53 9.22 1.56
C GLN A 104 20.42 8.05 1.11
N ALA A 105 19.90 7.16 0.26
CA ALA A 105 20.67 6.08 -0.33
C ALA A 105 21.85 6.60 -1.18
N ARG A 106 21.59 7.60 -2.03
CA ARG A 106 22.63 8.24 -2.88
C ARG A 106 23.69 8.97 -2.07
N ASP A 107 23.31 9.57 -0.94
CA ASP A 107 24.21 10.22 0.00
C ASP A 107 25.02 9.21 0.86
N GLY A 108 24.90 7.91 0.59
CA GLY A 108 25.61 6.84 1.29
C GLY A 108 25.06 6.54 2.68
N GLN A 109 23.87 7.04 3.02
CA GLN A 109 23.26 6.77 4.33
C GLN A 109 22.74 5.34 4.39
N HIS A 110 22.94 4.69 5.54
CA HIS A 110 22.41 3.36 5.78
C HIS A 110 20.90 3.39 5.99
N LEU A 111 20.17 2.72 5.08
CA LEU A 111 18.72 2.57 5.16
C LEU A 111 18.32 1.35 6.00
N GLY A 112 17.22 1.49 6.75
CA GLY A 112 16.65 0.37 7.50
C GLY A 112 15.89 -0.62 6.61
N PRO A 113 15.54 -1.82 7.12
CA PRO A 113 14.84 -2.84 6.34
C PRO A 113 13.50 -2.38 5.72
N ALA A 114 12.74 -1.54 6.44
CA ALA A 114 11.49 -0.99 5.94
C ALA A 114 11.67 -0.01 4.77
N ALA A 115 12.77 0.76 4.78
CA ALA A 115 13.10 1.68 3.71
C ALA A 115 13.48 0.92 2.44
N HIS A 116 14.34 -0.10 2.56
CA HIS A 116 14.68 -0.98 1.44
C HIS A 116 13.43 -1.65 0.85
N TRP A 117 12.58 -2.24 1.70
CA TRP A 117 11.35 -2.87 1.24
C TRP A 117 10.46 -1.88 0.45
N LEU A 118 10.30 -0.65 0.93
CA LEU A 118 9.48 0.34 0.24
C LEU A 118 10.05 0.70 -1.14
N LEU A 119 11.37 0.91 -1.23
CA LEU A 119 12.03 1.21 -2.50
C LEU A 119 11.90 0.06 -3.50
N ASP A 120 12.13 -1.18 -3.05
CA ASP A 120 12.00 -2.40 -3.86
C ASP A 120 10.57 -2.60 -4.40
N ASN A 121 9.55 -2.09 -3.70
CA ASN A 121 8.14 -2.26 -4.05
C ASN A 121 7.50 -1.01 -4.68
N ALA A 122 8.25 0.09 -4.88
CA ALA A 122 7.70 1.37 -5.33
C ALA A 122 7.01 1.28 -6.70
N ALA A 123 7.59 0.52 -7.64
CA ALA A 123 7.00 0.31 -8.97
C ALA A 123 5.67 -0.45 -8.92
N LEU A 124 5.62 -1.54 -8.12
CA LEU A 124 4.41 -2.34 -7.92
C LEU A 124 3.28 -1.50 -7.31
N ILE A 125 3.60 -0.71 -6.29
CA ILE A 125 2.62 0.19 -5.65
C ILE A 125 2.07 1.21 -6.65
N ALA A 126 2.93 1.76 -7.53
CA ALA A 126 2.51 2.71 -8.55
C ALA A 126 1.57 2.07 -9.59
N GLU A 127 1.90 0.86 -10.06
CA GLU A 127 1.08 0.09 -10.99
C GLU A 127 -0.29 -0.24 -10.39
N GLN A 128 -0.32 -0.79 -9.18
CA GLN A 128 -1.57 -1.12 -8.48
C GLN A 128 -2.44 0.11 -8.23
N SER A 129 -1.82 1.25 -7.91
CA SER A 129 -2.53 2.51 -7.71
C SER A 129 -3.18 3.02 -9.00
N SER A 130 -2.55 2.81 -10.17
CA SER A 130 -3.14 3.14 -11.47
C SER A 130 -4.29 2.22 -11.80
N ALA A 131 -4.10 0.90 -11.63
CA ALA A 131 -5.12 -0.10 -11.89
C ALA A 131 -6.40 0.13 -11.07
N ILE A 132 -6.28 0.55 -9.80
CA ILE A 132 -7.43 0.91 -8.96
C ILE A 132 -8.18 2.13 -9.51
N ARG A 133 -7.48 3.11 -10.08
CA ARG A 133 -8.09 4.33 -10.64
C ARG A 133 -8.76 4.09 -11.98
N GLU A 134 -8.25 3.15 -12.77
CA GLU A 134 -8.80 2.80 -14.08
C GLU A 134 -9.94 1.78 -13.98
N GLY A 135 -9.91 0.92 -12.95
CA GLY A 135 -10.89 -0.16 -12.76
C GLY A 135 -12.13 0.18 -11.94
N LEU A 136 -12.24 1.41 -11.41
CA LEU A 136 -13.36 1.91 -10.59
C LEU A 136 -13.88 3.24 -11.15
#